data_AF-A0A7C5RQY5-F1
#
_entry.id   AF-A0A7C5RQY5-F1
#
_cell.length_a   1.000
_cell.length_b   1.000
_cell.length_c   1.000
_cell.angle_alpha   90.00
_cell.angle_beta   90.00
_cell.angle_gamma   90.00
#
_symmetry.space_group_name_H-M   'P 1'
#
loop_
_entity.id
_entity.type
_entity.pdbx_description
1 polymer ?
#
loop_
_entity_poly.entity_id
_entity_poly.type
_entity_poly.pdbx_seq_one_letter_code
_entity_poly.pdbx_strand_id
1 'polypeptide(L)'
;EKEGGWTTRVQIEALIETPQALVRAYEIATASDRMAGLIFGIADFAASIGAKEYVEDQHKYFLYPKQAVVVAAKAAGLHAIDCVYFRIVRRDTPPEEAREIEEGLRRKNMEAANLGMDGSWIIHPSQAQIVNECYTPSDEEVERARRAIEAYYKAGGGSIINPETGEFEDDATVKAKLMLLAKAVQAGKLTKDYLDELARRSAEITGYNILKVMRRMG
;
A
#
# COMPACT_ATOMS: atom_id res chain seq x y z
N GLU A 1 -5.84 28.71 -2.60
CA GLU A 1 -4.39 28.94 -2.41
C GLU A 1 -4.04 30.41 -2.48
N LYS A 2 -4.05 31.04 -3.67
CA LYS A 2 -3.69 32.47 -3.84
C LYS A 2 -4.48 33.41 -2.93
N GLU A 3 -5.81 33.27 -2.90
CA GLU A 3 -6.68 34.08 -2.01
C GLU A 3 -6.43 33.82 -0.52
N GLY A 4 -6.03 32.59 -0.16
CA GLY A 4 -5.73 32.22 1.22
C GLY A 4 -4.30 32.52 1.66
N GLY A 5 -3.45 33.07 0.77
CA GLY A 5 -2.04 33.33 1.03
C GLY A 5 -1.18 32.07 1.22
N TRP A 6 -1.64 30.90 0.77
CA TRP A 6 -0.90 29.64 0.95
C TRP A 6 0.27 29.57 -0.06
N THR A 7 1.47 29.29 0.44
CA THR A 7 2.68 29.06 -0.37
C THR A 7 2.86 27.60 -0.76
N THR A 8 2.19 26.69 -0.06
CA THR A 8 2.19 25.25 -0.34
C THR A 8 1.07 24.89 -1.30
N ARG A 9 1.40 24.02 -2.26
CA ARG A 9 0.45 23.47 -3.21
C ARG A 9 -0.41 22.36 -2.56
N VAL A 10 -1.72 22.55 -2.56
CA VAL A 10 -2.73 21.57 -2.15
C VAL A 10 -2.70 20.35 -3.06
N GLN A 11 -2.54 19.20 -2.42
CA GLN A 11 -2.70 17.87 -3.02
C GLN A 11 -4.14 17.39 -2.84
N ILE A 12 -4.55 16.45 -3.69
CA ILE A 12 -5.91 15.92 -3.74
C ILE A 12 -5.86 14.40 -3.61
N GLU A 13 -6.57 13.87 -2.62
CA GLU A 13 -6.91 12.46 -2.56
C GLU A 13 -8.38 12.31 -2.91
N ALA A 14 -8.69 11.48 -3.90
CA ALA A 14 -10.07 11.26 -4.34
C ALA A 14 -10.66 10.03 -3.66
N LEU A 15 -11.85 10.20 -3.09
CA LEU A 15 -12.63 9.12 -2.54
C LEU A 15 -13.41 8.41 -3.66
N ILE A 16 -13.16 7.11 -3.82
CA ILE A 16 -13.81 6.23 -4.78
C ILE A 16 -14.87 5.43 -4.04
N GLU A 17 -16.11 5.91 -4.10
CA GLU A 17 -17.22 5.40 -3.30
C GLU A 17 -18.51 5.16 -4.10
N THR A 18 -18.44 5.25 -5.42
CA THR A 18 -19.56 4.89 -6.31
C THR A 18 -19.08 3.98 -7.44
N PRO A 19 -19.95 3.13 -8.03
CA PRO A 19 -19.60 2.32 -9.18
C PRO A 19 -19.11 3.16 -10.37
N GLN A 20 -19.72 4.33 -10.60
CA GLN A 20 -19.30 5.23 -11.66
C GLN A 20 -17.90 5.78 -11.42
N ALA A 21 -17.58 6.17 -10.18
CA ALA A 21 -16.23 6.60 -9.83
C ALA A 21 -15.21 5.46 -10.01
N LEU A 22 -15.57 4.23 -9.65
CA LEU A 22 -14.70 3.07 -9.81
C LEU A 22 -14.39 2.78 -11.29
N VAL A 23 -15.41 2.79 -12.16
CA VAL A 23 -15.23 2.59 -13.61
C VAL A 23 -14.30 3.66 -14.20
N ARG A 24 -14.31 4.88 -13.64
CA ARG A 24 -13.48 6.00 -14.08
C ARG A 24 -12.25 6.25 -13.20
N ALA A 25 -11.86 5.30 -12.36
CA ALA A 25 -10.87 5.56 -11.30
C ALA A 25 -9.51 6.04 -11.85
N TYR A 26 -9.05 5.49 -12.98
CA TYR A 26 -7.79 5.94 -13.59
C TYR A 26 -7.88 7.35 -14.20
N GLU A 27 -9.02 7.70 -14.82
CA GLU A 27 -9.26 9.05 -15.32
C GLU A 27 -9.28 10.06 -14.17
N ILE A 28 -9.89 9.71 -13.04
CA ILE A 28 -9.88 10.53 -11.82
C ILE A 28 -8.46 10.68 -11.29
N ALA A 29 -7.71 9.56 -11.18
CA ALA A 29 -6.33 9.56 -10.70
C ALA A 29 -5.38 10.41 -11.56
N THR A 30 -5.68 10.58 -12.85
CA THR A 30 -4.84 11.33 -13.79
C THR A 30 -5.41 12.71 -14.17
N ALA A 31 -6.55 13.11 -13.59
CA ALA A 31 -7.24 14.35 -13.92
C ALA A 31 -6.44 15.62 -13.59
N SER A 32 -5.45 15.52 -12.70
CA SER A 32 -4.64 16.64 -12.25
C SER A 32 -3.28 16.17 -11.77
N ASP A 33 -2.26 17.00 -11.94
CA ASP A 33 -0.94 16.83 -11.32
C ASP A 33 -0.95 17.13 -9.80
N ARG A 34 -2.11 17.48 -9.24
CA ARG A 34 -2.37 17.60 -7.79
C ARG A 34 -2.81 16.28 -7.15
N MET A 35 -3.12 15.28 -7.95
CA MET A 35 -3.57 14.00 -7.42
C MET A 35 -2.44 13.33 -6.64
N ALA A 36 -2.75 12.87 -5.42
CA ALA A 36 -1.81 12.21 -4.52
C ALA A 36 -2.25 10.78 -4.15
N GLY A 37 -3.55 10.49 -4.18
CA GLY A 37 -4.07 9.18 -3.80
C GLY A 37 -5.50 8.93 -4.24
N LEU A 38 -5.87 7.65 -4.26
CA LEU A 38 -7.25 7.21 -4.29
C LEU A 38 -7.58 6.46 -3.00
N ILE A 39 -8.74 6.73 -2.43
CA ILE A 39 -9.25 6.07 -1.22
C ILE A 39 -10.48 5.25 -1.59
N PHE A 40 -10.60 4.02 -1.09
CA PHE A 40 -11.83 3.24 -1.25
C PHE A 40 -12.86 3.58 -0.16
N GLY A 41 -14.00 4.15 -0.54
CA GLY A 41 -15.09 4.50 0.37
C GLY A 41 -16.16 3.41 0.45
N ILE A 42 -15.98 2.46 1.38
CA ILE A 42 -16.78 1.22 1.40
C ILE A 42 -18.27 1.43 1.70
N ALA A 43 -18.63 2.35 2.61
CA ALA A 43 -20.01 2.51 3.06
C ALA A 43 -20.93 3.05 1.95
N ASP A 44 -20.54 4.17 1.33
CA ASP A 44 -21.29 4.75 0.23
C ASP A 44 -21.21 3.87 -1.03
N PHE A 45 -20.12 3.13 -1.23
CA PHE A 45 -20.02 2.16 -2.32
C PHE A 45 -21.01 1.01 -2.13
N ALA A 46 -21.06 0.44 -0.91
CA ALA A 46 -22.01 -0.60 -0.54
C ALA A 46 -23.46 -0.13 -0.73
N ALA A 47 -23.78 1.09 -0.27
CA ALA A 47 -25.09 1.69 -0.48
C ALA A 47 -25.42 1.84 -1.98
N SER A 48 -24.46 2.31 -2.79
CA SER A 48 -24.63 2.53 -4.22
C SER A 48 -24.90 1.25 -5.02
N ILE A 49 -24.38 0.10 -4.58
CA ILE A 49 -24.62 -1.20 -5.23
C ILE A 49 -25.72 -2.04 -4.57
N GLY A 50 -26.30 -1.56 -3.46
CA GLY A 50 -27.30 -2.30 -2.70
C GLY A 50 -26.74 -3.51 -1.94
N ALA A 51 -25.47 -3.47 -1.52
CA ALA A 51 -24.87 -4.51 -0.70
C ALA A 51 -25.49 -4.50 0.72
N LYS A 52 -25.74 -5.68 1.27
CA LYS A 52 -26.33 -5.84 2.61
C LYS A 52 -25.29 -5.87 3.74
N GLU A 53 -24.05 -6.20 3.42
CA GLU A 53 -22.93 -6.35 4.35
C GLU A 53 -21.74 -5.53 3.83
N TYR A 54 -21.07 -4.82 4.74
CA TYR A 54 -19.90 -3.97 4.46
C TYR A 54 -19.02 -3.71 5.70
N VAL A 55 -19.42 -4.23 6.85
CA VAL A 55 -18.73 -4.08 8.13
C VAL A 55 -17.78 -5.25 8.33
N GLU A 56 -18.28 -6.47 8.23
CA GLU A 56 -17.52 -7.71 8.40
C GLU A 56 -17.08 -8.27 7.04
N ASP A 57 -16.01 -9.08 7.04
CA ASP A 57 -15.49 -9.75 5.84
C ASP A 57 -15.31 -8.81 4.63
N GLN A 58 -14.91 -7.55 4.87
CA GLN A 58 -14.85 -6.50 3.85
C GLN A 58 -14.08 -6.93 2.58
N HIS A 59 -13.01 -7.72 2.73
CA HIS A 59 -12.22 -8.20 1.61
C HIS A 59 -12.92 -9.28 0.80
N LYS A 60 -13.74 -10.13 1.43
CA LYS A 60 -14.50 -11.17 0.73
C LYS A 60 -15.51 -10.58 -0.24
N TYR A 61 -16.25 -9.57 0.20
CA TYR A 61 -17.34 -8.99 -0.59
C TYR A 61 -16.90 -7.84 -1.50
N PHE A 62 -15.80 -7.15 -1.17
CA PHE A 62 -15.31 -5.97 -1.90
C PHE A 62 -13.90 -6.18 -2.47
N LEU A 63 -13.47 -7.42 -2.71
CA LEU A 63 -12.14 -7.71 -3.29
C LEU A 63 -11.92 -6.97 -4.61
N TYR A 64 -12.84 -7.14 -5.57
CA TYR A 64 -12.74 -6.52 -6.88
C TYR A 64 -12.64 -4.98 -6.82
N PRO A 65 -13.57 -4.25 -6.17
CA PRO A 65 -13.47 -2.79 -6.15
C PRO A 65 -12.22 -2.29 -5.43
N LYS A 66 -11.78 -2.96 -4.35
CA LYS A 66 -10.51 -2.63 -3.69
C LYS A 66 -9.31 -2.80 -4.61
N GLN A 67 -9.20 -3.94 -5.31
CA GLN A 67 -8.12 -4.19 -6.26
C GLN A 67 -8.17 -3.24 -7.46
N ALA A 68 -9.36 -2.90 -7.95
CA ALA A 68 -9.52 -1.93 -9.03
C ALA A 68 -9.03 -0.52 -8.61
N VAL A 69 -9.29 -0.09 -7.37
CA VAL A 69 -8.71 1.14 -6.81
C VAL A 69 -7.18 1.05 -6.75
N VAL A 70 -6.62 -0.08 -6.27
CA VAL A 70 -5.16 -0.29 -6.26
C VAL A 70 -4.59 -0.13 -7.66
N VAL A 71 -5.13 -0.85 -8.65
CA VAL A 71 -4.64 -0.82 -10.03
C VAL A 71 -4.68 0.60 -10.59
N ALA A 72 -5.81 1.31 -10.44
CA ALA A 72 -5.97 2.67 -10.93
C ALA A 72 -4.98 3.65 -10.28
N ALA A 73 -4.86 3.62 -8.95
CA ALA A 73 -3.94 4.47 -8.21
C ALA A 73 -2.48 4.18 -8.59
N LYS A 74 -2.08 2.91 -8.60
CA LYS A 74 -0.70 2.51 -8.93
C LYS A 74 -0.33 2.84 -10.37
N ALA A 75 -1.25 2.67 -11.31
CA ALA A 75 -1.04 3.05 -12.71
C ALA A 75 -0.82 4.55 -12.88
N ALA A 76 -1.39 5.39 -12.01
CA ALA A 76 -1.16 6.82 -11.97
C ALA A 76 0.06 7.23 -11.12
N GLY A 77 0.74 6.27 -10.46
CA GLY A 77 1.85 6.54 -9.54
C GLY A 77 1.39 7.15 -8.21
N LEU A 78 0.16 6.89 -7.78
CA LEU A 78 -0.43 7.45 -6.57
C LEU A 78 -0.53 6.42 -5.44
N HIS A 79 -0.80 6.92 -4.24
CA HIS A 79 -1.15 6.06 -3.11
C HIS A 79 -2.54 5.43 -3.28
N ALA A 80 -2.66 4.17 -2.85
CA ALA A 80 -3.93 3.46 -2.75
C ALA A 80 -4.27 3.28 -1.27
N ILE A 81 -5.37 3.88 -0.80
CA ILE A 81 -5.77 3.88 0.60
C ILE A 81 -7.03 3.04 0.77
N ASP A 82 -6.98 2.07 1.67
CA ASP A 82 -8.13 1.21 1.97
C ASP A 82 -9.13 1.88 2.93
N CYS A 83 -10.31 1.30 3.02
CA CYS A 83 -11.42 1.80 3.82
C CYS A 83 -11.21 1.67 5.33
N VAL A 84 -12.19 2.16 6.10
CA VAL A 84 -12.19 2.09 7.56
C VAL A 84 -12.51 0.70 8.10
N TYR A 85 -12.10 0.45 9.34
CA TYR A 85 -12.58 -0.67 10.16
C TYR A 85 -13.56 -0.13 11.22
N PHE A 86 -14.79 -0.63 11.20
CA PHE A 86 -15.92 -0.01 11.93
C PHE A 86 -15.96 -0.36 13.43
N ARG A 87 -15.32 -1.45 13.87
CA ARG A 87 -15.29 -1.82 15.30
C ARG A 87 -14.22 -1.03 16.05
N ILE A 88 -14.58 -0.49 17.21
CA ILE A 88 -13.72 0.34 18.06
C ILE A 88 -13.78 -0.21 19.49
N VAL A 89 -12.61 -0.36 20.12
CA VAL A 89 -12.50 -0.67 21.55
C VAL A 89 -12.98 0.54 22.37
N ARG A 90 -14.00 0.35 23.19
CA ARG A 90 -14.56 1.35 24.10
C ARG A 90 -14.05 1.12 25.52
N ARG A 91 -14.25 2.12 26.40
CA ARG A 91 -13.79 2.07 27.81
C ARG A 91 -14.34 0.88 28.59
N ASP A 92 -15.55 0.45 28.26
CA ASP A 92 -16.30 -0.63 28.88
C ASP A 92 -16.22 -1.96 28.10
N THR A 93 -15.43 -2.01 27.02
CA THR A 93 -15.24 -3.23 26.23
C THR A 93 -14.51 -4.29 27.06
N PRO A 94 -15.08 -5.50 27.24
CA PRO A 94 -14.41 -6.59 27.93
C PRO A 94 -13.04 -6.92 27.30
N PRO A 95 -12.03 -7.32 28.10
CA PRO A 95 -10.68 -7.58 27.57
C PRO A 95 -10.59 -8.66 26.47
N GLU A 96 -11.53 -9.59 26.42
CA GLU A 96 -11.61 -10.59 25.36
C GLU A 96 -12.13 -9.99 24.05
N GLU A 97 -13.23 -9.24 24.12
CA GLU A 97 -13.81 -8.54 22.97
C GLU A 97 -12.83 -7.48 22.42
N ALA A 98 -12.11 -6.77 23.29
CA ALA A 98 -11.10 -5.80 22.88
C ALA A 98 -10.01 -6.46 22.02
N ARG A 99 -9.52 -7.63 22.44
CA ARG A 99 -8.54 -8.42 21.67
C ARG A 99 -9.09 -8.88 20.34
N GLU A 100 -10.32 -9.37 20.30
CA GLU A 100 -10.98 -9.76 19.05
C GLU A 100 -11.10 -8.59 18.06
N ILE A 101 -11.48 -7.40 18.56
CA ILE A 101 -11.56 -6.17 17.75
C ILE A 101 -10.20 -5.81 17.17
N GLU A 102 -9.14 -5.85 17.98
CA GLU A 102 -7.77 -5.55 17.56
C GLU A 102 -7.22 -6.58 16.56
N GLU A 103 -7.51 -7.87 16.76
CA GLU A 103 -7.15 -8.94 15.82
C GLU A 103 -7.90 -8.80 14.49
N GLY A 104 -9.19 -8.45 14.53
CA GLY A 104 -9.98 -8.16 13.33
C GLY A 104 -9.43 -6.95 12.57
N LEU A 105 -9.07 -5.88 13.29
CA LEU A 105 -8.40 -4.70 12.71
C LEU A 105 -7.08 -5.11 12.02
N ARG A 106 -6.23 -5.88 12.70
CA ARG A 106 -4.95 -6.34 12.16
C ARG A 106 -5.15 -7.20 10.93
N ARG A 107 -6.05 -8.18 10.97
CA ARG A 107 -6.37 -9.08 9.86
C ARG A 107 -6.82 -8.30 8.62
N LYS A 108 -7.80 -7.41 8.79
CA LYS A 108 -8.30 -6.53 7.72
C LYS A 108 -7.14 -5.73 7.10
N ASN A 109 -6.30 -5.09 7.91
CA ASN A 109 -5.26 -4.22 7.36
C ASN A 109 -4.10 -5.00 6.74
N MET A 110 -3.76 -6.19 7.26
CA MET A 110 -2.77 -7.07 6.66
C MET A 110 -3.25 -7.59 5.29
N GLU A 111 -4.51 -7.99 5.17
CA GLU A 111 -5.11 -8.38 3.89
C GLU A 111 -5.09 -7.22 2.89
N ALA A 112 -5.45 -6.00 3.34
CA ALA A 112 -5.38 -4.80 2.49
C ALA A 112 -3.95 -4.48 2.01
N ALA A 113 -2.96 -4.59 2.89
CA ALA A 113 -1.54 -4.42 2.54
C ALA A 113 -1.10 -5.44 1.49
N ASN A 114 -1.54 -6.70 1.62
CA ASN A 114 -1.29 -7.77 0.64
C ASN A 114 -1.94 -7.52 -0.72
N LEU A 115 -3.08 -6.80 -0.77
CA LEU A 115 -3.69 -6.35 -2.03
C LEU A 115 -2.89 -5.25 -2.73
N GLY A 116 -1.92 -4.62 -2.04
CA GLY A 116 -1.09 -3.53 -2.57
C GLY A 116 -1.50 -2.13 -2.09
N MET A 117 -2.40 -2.02 -1.12
CA MET A 117 -2.73 -0.76 -0.46
C MET A 117 -1.50 -0.22 0.33
N ASP A 118 -1.43 1.10 0.47
CA ASP A 118 -0.35 1.79 1.19
C ASP A 118 -0.76 2.22 2.60
N GLY A 119 -2.07 2.24 2.89
CA GLY A 119 -2.58 2.66 4.18
C GLY A 119 -4.08 2.40 4.30
N SER A 120 -4.66 2.84 5.40
CA SER A 120 -6.11 2.84 5.62
C SER A 120 -6.54 4.10 6.35
N TRP A 121 -7.77 4.54 6.07
CA TRP A 121 -8.43 5.47 6.97
C TRP A 121 -8.70 4.82 8.32
N ILE A 122 -8.43 5.57 9.38
CA ILE A 122 -8.78 5.22 10.75
C ILE A 122 -9.87 6.15 11.23
N ILE A 123 -10.77 5.63 12.07
CA ILE A 123 -11.88 6.39 12.66
C ILE A 123 -11.67 6.70 14.13
N HIS A 124 -10.63 6.12 14.73
CA HIS A 124 -10.24 6.40 16.10
C HIS A 124 -8.72 6.31 16.27
N PRO A 125 -8.08 7.21 17.04
CA PRO A 125 -6.63 7.20 17.25
C PRO A 125 -6.06 5.87 17.78
N SER A 126 -6.84 5.10 18.54
CA SER A 126 -6.40 3.78 19.05
C SER A 126 -6.11 2.76 17.94
N GLN A 127 -6.66 2.96 16.74
CA GLN A 127 -6.40 2.08 15.60
C GLN A 127 -5.04 2.38 14.95
N ALA A 128 -4.48 3.59 15.16
CA ALA A 128 -3.33 4.09 14.42
C ALA A 128 -2.10 3.18 14.54
N GLN A 129 -1.80 2.72 15.75
CA GLN A 129 -0.61 1.88 15.99
C GLN A 129 -0.71 0.56 15.21
N ILE A 130 -1.81 -0.19 15.38
CA ILE A 130 -2.01 -1.48 14.70
C ILE A 130 -2.03 -1.30 13.17
N VAL A 131 -2.67 -0.24 12.69
CA VAL A 131 -2.73 0.06 11.24
C VAL A 131 -1.34 0.36 10.69
N ASN A 132 -0.56 1.24 11.34
CA ASN A 132 0.81 1.56 10.90
C ASN A 132 1.71 0.32 10.88
N GLU A 133 1.60 -0.57 11.87
CA GLU A 133 2.33 -1.84 11.91
C GLU A 133 2.00 -2.75 10.72
N CYS A 134 0.77 -2.73 10.20
CA CYS A 134 0.39 -3.57 9.05
C CYS A 134 0.96 -3.08 7.72
N TYR A 135 1.20 -1.78 7.57
CA TYR A 135 1.70 -1.19 6.32
C TYR A 135 3.20 -0.92 6.32
N THR A 136 3.83 -0.93 7.51
CA THR A 136 5.27 -0.72 7.70
C THR A 136 5.99 -2.06 7.68
N PRO A 137 6.95 -2.29 6.77
CA PRO A 137 7.77 -3.50 6.80
C PRO A 137 8.50 -3.65 8.14
N SER A 138 8.47 -4.86 8.69
CA SER A 138 9.27 -5.23 9.86
C SER A 138 10.77 -5.22 9.53
N ASP A 139 11.61 -5.11 10.55
CA ASP A 139 13.07 -5.12 10.35
C ASP A 139 13.54 -6.46 9.77
N GLU A 140 12.88 -7.56 10.14
CA GLU A 140 13.14 -8.88 9.58
C GLU A 140 12.81 -8.96 8.08
N GLU A 141 11.67 -8.41 7.66
CA GLU A 141 11.31 -8.36 6.24
C GLU A 141 12.29 -7.51 5.43
N VAL A 142 12.73 -6.38 6.00
CA VAL A 142 13.75 -5.51 5.38
C VAL A 142 15.06 -6.27 5.21
N GLU A 143 15.57 -6.89 6.27
CA GLU A 143 16.85 -7.62 6.22
C GLU A 143 16.77 -8.86 5.32
N ARG A 144 15.64 -9.58 5.32
CA ARG A 144 15.40 -10.69 4.40
C ARG A 144 15.43 -10.22 2.94
N ALA A 145 14.77 -9.10 2.63
CA ALA A 145 14.80 -8.53 1.29
C ALA A 145 16.22 -8.11 0.87
N ARG A 146 17.00 -7.51 1.78
CA ARG A 146 18.41 -7.15 1.53
C ARG A 146 19.28 -8.35 1.24
N ARG A 147 19.21 -9.40 2.07
CA ARG A 147 19.99 -10.65 1.87
C ARG A 147 19.64 -11.32 0.55
N ALA A 148 18.36 -11.40 0.21
CA ALA A 148 17.91 -11.97 -1.05
C ALA A 148 18.47 -11.21 -2.27
N ILE A 149 18.36 -9.88 -2.27
CA ILE A 149 18.91 -9.03 -3.35
C ILE A 149 20.43 -9.20 -3.44
N GLU A 150 21.13 -9.26 -2.31
CA GLU A 150 22.58 -9.48 -2.30
C GLU A 150 22.97 -10.86 -2.84
N ALA A 151 22.25 -11.91 -2.46
CA ALA A 151 22.47 -13.27 -2.98
C ALA A 151 22.26 -13.33 -4.50
N TYR A 152 21.20 -12.69 -5.00
CA TYR A 152 20.92 -12.56 -6.44
C TYR A 152 22.10 -11.92 -7.20
N TYR A 153 22.59 -10.77 -6.73
CA TYR A 153 23.70 -10.08 -7.39
C TYR A 153 25.05 -10.82 -7.24
N LYS A 154 25.31 -11.48 -6.11
CA LYS A 154 26.53 -12.30 -5.92
C LYS A 154 26.62 -13.47 -6.89
N ALA A 155 25.48 -14.04 -7.28
CA ALA A 155 25.39 -15.13 -8.24
C ALA A 155 25.48 -14.66 -9.71
N GLY A 156 25.63 -13.36 -9.97
CA GLY A 156 25.76 -12.80 -11.32
C GLY A 156 24.44 -12.38 -11.97
N GLY A 157 23.31 -12.49 -11.26
CA GLY A 157 21.98 -12.12 -11.75
C GLY A 157 21.35 -13.15 -12.71
N GLY A 158 20.34 -12.72 -13.46
CA GLY A 158 19.56 -13.56 -14.37
C GLY A 158 18.50 -14.36 -13.62
N SER A 159 18.83 -15.59 -13.22
CA SER A 159 17.89 -16.44 -12.48
C SER A 159 18.65 -17.38 -11.54
N ILE A 160 18.25 -17.42 -10.29
CA ILE A 160 18.88 -18.25 -9.24
C ILE A 160 17.83 -18.95 -8.40
N ILE A 161 18.26 -19.96 -7.66
CA ILE A 161 17.53 -20.47 -6.50
C ILE A 161 18.20 -19.90 -5.26
N ASN A 162 17.45 -19.18 -4.43
CA ASN A 162 18.00 -18.62 -3.20
C ASN A 162 18.36 -19.77 -2.24
N PRO A 163 19.64 -19.87 -1.79
CA PRO A 163 20.07 -20.96 -0.94
C PRO A 163 19.47 -20.94 0.48
N GLU A 164 18.98 -19.79 0.96
CA GLU A 164 18.34 -19.66 2.26
C GLU A 164 16.86 -20.09 2.22
N THR A 165 16.14 -19.75 1.15
CA THR A 165 14.67 -19.92 1.08
C THR A 165 14.23 -21.05 0.15
N GLY A 166 15.08 -21.47 -0.80
CA GLY A 166 14.72 -22.39 -1.87
C GLY A 166 13.81 -21.78 -2.95
N GLU A 167 13.53 -20.47 -2.87
CA GLU A 167 12.66 -19.78 -3.82
C GLU A 167 13.43 -19.39 -5.10
N PHE A 168 12.70 -19.36 -6.21
CA PHE A 168 13.19 -18.83 -7.47
C PHE A 168 13.34 -17.32 -7.37
N GLU A 169 14.50 -16.80 -7.77
CA GLU A 169 14.75 -15.36 -7.84
C GLU A 169 15.29 -14.94 -9.20
N ASP A 170 14.63 -13.94 -9.77
CA ASP A 170 15.02 -13.20 -10.96
C ASP A 170 14.84 -11.68 -10.75
N ASP A 171 15.08 -10.89 -11.79
CA ASP A 171 14.89 -9.44 -11.73
C ASP A 171 13.46 -9.02 -11.37
N ALA A 172 12.43 -9.79 -11.72
CA ALA A 172 11.04 -9.47 -11.39
C ALA A 172 10.80 -9.63 -9.88
N THR A 173 11.29 -10.71 -9.28
CA THR A 173 11.22 -10.91 -7.82
C THR A 173 12.06 -9.88 -7.06
N VAL A 174 13.20 -9.47 -7.62
CA VAL A 174 14.03 -8.38 -7.06
C VAL A 174 13.25 -7.07 -7.05
N LYS A 175 12.49 -6.75 -8.11
CA LYS A 175 11.65 -5.53 -8.13
C LYS A 175 10.60 -5.53 -7.03
N ALA A 176 9.97 -6.66 -6.73
CA ALA A 176 9.06 -6.76 -5.60
C ALA A 176 9.74 -6.42 -4.26
N LYS A 177 10.96 -6.95 -4.05
CA LYS A 177 11.79 -6.64 -2.88
C LYS A 177 12.20 -5.16 -2.84
N LEU A 178 12.56 -4.55 -3.98
CA LEU A 178 12.84 -3.11 -4.06
C LEU A 178 11.63 -2.25 -3.64
N MET A 179 10.41 -2.67 -4.01
CA MET A 179 9.20 -1.96 -3.59
C MET A 179 8.94 -2.09 -2.08
N LEU A 180 9.30 -3.22 -1.46
CA LEU A 180 9.29 -3.37 0.00
C LEU A 180 10.32 -2.43 0.65
N LEU A 181 11.54 -2.37 0.12
CA LEU A 181 12.57 -1.45 0.60
C LEU A 181 12.17 0.02 0.41
N ALA A 182 11.42 0.36 -0.64
CA ALA A 182 10.84 1.70 -0.83
C ALA A 182 9.89 2.09 0.30
N LYS A 183 9.03 1.17 0.75
CA LYS A 183 8.20 1.39 1.95
C LYS A 183 9.07 1.55 3.21
N ALA A 184 10.15 0.79 3.34
CA ALA A 184 11.08 0.94 4.47
C ALA A 184 11.80 2.30 4.48
N VAL A 185 12.16 2.84 3.32
CA VAL A 185 12.70 4.22 3.20
C VAL A 185 11.67 5.25 3.62
N GLN A 186 10.42 5.13 3.16
CA GLN A 186 9.32 6.01 3.57
C GLN A 186 9.07 5.96 5.09
N ALA A 187 9.25 4.79 5.71
CA ALA A 187 9.16 4.60 7.15
C ALA A 187 10.43 5.02 7.94
N GLY A 188 11.46 5.55 7.27
CA GLY A 188 12.70 5.99 7.90
C GLY A 188 13.63 4.87 8.37
N LYS A 189 13.40 3.63 7.93
CA LYS A 189 14.21 2.45 8.30
C LYS A 189 15.45 2.25 7.43
N LEU A 190 15.45 2.85 6.24
CA LEU A 190 16.55 2.78 5.27
C LEU A 190 16.80 4.14 4.63
N THR A 191 18.01 4.34 4.11
CA THR A 191 18.37 5.55 3.38
C THR A 191 17.92 5.46 1.92
N LYS A 192 17.54 6.61 1.35
CA LYS A 192 17.19 6.73 -0.07
C LYS A 192 18.35 6.34 -0.98
N ASP A 193 19.58 6.74 -0.64
CA ASP A 193 20.79 6.43 -1.42
C ASP A 193 21.02 4.93 -1.61
N TYR A 194 20.77 4.14 -0.55
CA TYR A 194 20.90 2.68 -0.62
C TYR A 194 19.90 2.08 -1.61
N LEU A 195 18.65 2.54 -1.56
CA LEU A 195 17.60 2.08 -2.45
C LEU A 195 17.85 2.53 -3.91
N ASP A 196 18.31 3.76 -4.11
CA ASP A 196 18.61 4.31 -5.44
C ASP A 196 19.75 3.53 -6.12
N GLU A 197 20.78 3.12 -5.37
CA GLU A 197 21.86 2.27 -5.89
C GLU A 197 21.34 0.88 -6.33
N LEU A 198 20.49 0.24 -5.53
CA LEU A 198 19.90 -1.06 -5.91
C LEU A 198 18.99 -0.93 -7.14
N ALA A 199 18.19 0.14 -7.20
CA ALA A 199 17.32 0.41 -8.34
C ALA A 199 18.12 0.69 -9.63
N ARG A 200 19.28 1.35 -9.53
CA ARG A 200 20.20 1.55 -10.65
C ARG A 200 20.72 0.20 -11.19
N ARG A 201 21.19 -0.69 -10.32
CA ARG A 201 21.66 -2.03 -10.72
C ARG A 201 20.55 -2.85 -11.40
N SER A 202 19.33 -2.82 -10.86
CA SER A 202 18.18 -3.49 -11.49
C SER A 202 17.84 -2.87 -12.85
N ALA A 203 17.97 -1.56 -13.00
CA ALA A 203 17.73 -0.87 -14.27
C ALA A 203 18.79 -1.18 -15.34
N GLU A 204 20.05 -1.40 -14.96
CA GLU A 204 21.13 -1.80 -15.88
C GLU A 204 20.84 -3.17 -16.53
N ILE A 205 20.18 -4.07 -15.80
CA ILE A 205 19.80 -5.39 -16.30
C ILE A 205 18.49 -5.33 -17.10
N THR A 206 17.48 -4.64 -16.56
CA THR A 206 16.10 -4.70 -17.09
C THR A 206 15.72 -3.55 -18.03
N GLY A 207 16.57 -2.54 -18.16
CA GLY A 207 16.35 -1.37 -19.02
C GLY A 207 15.45 -0.29 -18.43
N TYR A 208 14.91 -0.44 -17.21
CA TYR A 208 14.11 0.61 -16.56
C TYR A 208 14.20 0.60 -15.03
N ASN A 209 13.95 1.75 -14.41
CA ASN A 209 13.91 1.91 -12.95
C ASN A 209 12.47 1.82 -12.44
N ILE A 210 12.15 0.75 -11.70
CA ILE A 210 10.81 0.51 -11.13
C ILE A 210 10.32 1.63 -10.21
N LEU A 211 11.22 2.29 -9.48
CA LEU A 211 10.87 3.38 -8.55
C LEU A 211 10.36 4.62 -9.29
N LYS A 212 10.85 4.86 -10.52
CA LYS A 212 10.38 5.96 -11.37
C LYS A 212 9.01 5.70 -11.97
N VAL A 213 8.67 4.44 -12.24
CA VAL A 213 7.35 4.06 -12.78
C VAL A 213 6.25 4.38 -11.78
N MET A 214 6.52 4.24 -10.48
CA MET A 214 5.48 4.35 -9.45
C MET A 214 5.38 5.72 -8.75
N ARG A 215 6.16 6.75 -9.14
CA ARG A 215 6.22 8.10 -8.50
C ARG A 215 6.30 8.13 -6.96
N ARG A 216 6.70 7.04 -6.29
CA ARG A 216 6.62 6.92 -4.81
C ARG A 216 7.72 7.66 -4.03
N MET A 217 8.69 8.28 -4.70
CA MET A 217 9.85 8.90 -4.06
C MET A 217 10.29 10.24 -4.68
N GLY A 218 9.35 10.95 -5.31
CA GLY A 218 9.54 12.29 -5.87
C GLY A 218 9.32 13.38 -4.85
#